data_AF-A0A6B2G4U6-F1
#
_entry.id   AF-A0A6B2G4U6-F1
#
_cell.length_a   1.000
_cell.length_b   1.000
_cell.length_c   1.000
_cell.angle_alpha   90.00
_cell.angle_beta   90.00
_cell.angle_gamma   90.00
#
_symmetry.space_group_name_H-M   'P 1'
#
loop_
_entity.id
_entity.type
_entity.pdbx_description
1 polymer ?
#
loop_
_entity_poly.entity_id
_entity_poly.type
_entity_poly.pdbx_seq_one_letter_code
_entity_poly.pdbx_strand_id
1 'polypeptide(L)'
;MCSKEEQLSMPRKRDFRQRAHNNPLTDNTFNHPESSDHLSLSEIYPKFLLINEKVEFLDIGCGYGGLLFNISEKYSQKLMMGMEIRSKVHEYTVQKVKSLQSAGTHKNISFVRTNAMKYLPFYFKKGQVLTKYINKVIKNICFIS
;
A
#
# COMPACT_ATOMS: atom_id res chain seq x y z
N MET A 1 -28.66 12.78 12.61
CA MET A 1 -28.52 12.62 11.15
C MET A 1 -27.54 11.47 10.90
N CYS A 2 -28.01 10.35 10.37
CA CYS A 2 -27.20 9.18 10.08
C CYS A 2 -26.53 9.38 8.71
N SER A 3 -25.21 9.61 8.69
CA SER A 3 -24.44 9.77 7.47
C SER A 3 -24.47 8.45 6.68
N LYS A 4 -25.15 8.43 5.54
CA LYS A 4 -25.10 7.31 4.61
C LYS A 4 -23.67 7.21 4.07
N GLU A 5 -22.88 6.24 4.54
CA GLU A 5 -21.60 5.91 3.88
C GLU A 5 -21.92 5.36 2.49
N GLU A 6 -21.60 6.12 1.46
CA GLU A 6 -21.80 5.74 0.06
C GLU A 6 -20.91 4.52 -0.25
N GLN A 7 -21.53 3.37 -0.50
CA GLN A 7 -20.82 2.12 -0.73
C GLN A 7 -20.10 2.18 -2.08
N LEU A 8 -18.81 2.49 -2.05
CA LEU A 8 -17.97 2.59 -3.25
C LEU A 8 -17.96 1.25 -4.01
N SER A 9 -18.19 1.32 -5.33
CA SER A 9 -18.21 0.14 -6.20
C SER A 9 -16.81 -0.46 -6.36
N MET A 10 -16.71 -1.79 -6.35
CA MET A 10 -15.44 -2.49 -6.52
C MET A 10 -14.82 -2.25 -7.91
N PRO A 11 -13.54 -1.84 -7.99
CA PRO A 11 -12.89 -1.61 -9.28
C PRO A 11 -12.60 -2.93 -9.99
N ARG A 12 -12.65 -2.92 -11.33
CA ARG A 12 -12.32 -4.09 -12.16
C ARG A 12 -10.93 -3.96 -12.74
N LYS A 13 -10.05 -4.94 -12.51
CA LYS A 13 -8.63 -4.91 -12.97
C LYS A 13 -8.47 -4.54 -14.45
N ARG A 14 -9.39 -4.98 -15.31
CA ARG A 14 -9.34 -4.72 -16.77
C ARG A 14 -9.34 -3.23 -17.11
N ASP A 15 -10.00 -2.41 -16.28
CA ASP A 15 -10.14 -0.96 -16.49
C ASP A 15 -8.84 -0.20 -16.09
N PHE A 16 -7.89 -0.89 -15.44
CA PHE A 16 -6.64 -0.33 -14.91
C PHE A 16 -5.38 -0.96 -15.54
N ARG A 17 -5.53 -1.65 -16.68
CA ARG A 17 -4.37 -2.13 -17.44
C ARG A 17 -3.67 -0.95 -18.12
N GLN A 18 -2.39 -0.81 -17.84
CA GLN A 18 -1.54 0.15 -18.54
C GLN A 18 -1.13 -0.42 -19.90
N ARG A 19 -1.10 0.42 -20.93
CA ARG A 19 -0.56 0.04 -22.25
C ARG A 19 0.94 -0.21 -22.12
N ALA A 20 1.45 -1.23 -22.82
CA ALA A 20 2.84 -1.67 -22.74
C ALA A 20 3.87 -0.58 -23.13
N HIS A 21 3.44 0.47 -23.81
CA HIS A 21 4.31 1.52 -24.36
C HIS A 21 4.34 2.84 -23.57
N ASN A 22 3.68 2.92 -22.41
CA ASN A 22 3.89 4.09 -21.53
C ASN A 22 5.19 3.90 -20.76
N ASN A 23 6.17 4.78 -20.99
CA ASN A 23 7.41 4.78 -20.23
C ASN A 23 7.09 5.03 -18.75
N PRO A 24 7.38 4.10 -17.82
CA PRO A 24 7.12 4.32 -16.40
C PRO A 24 7.94 5.48 -15.81
N LEU A 25 8.98 5.93 -16.52
CA LEU A 25 9.90 7.00 -16.11
C LEU A 25 9.53 8.38 -16.66
N THR A 26 8.50 8.52 -17.49
CA THR A 26 8.07 9.85 -17.98
C THR A 26 7.22 10.60 -16.97
N ASP A 27 6.60 9.91 -16.03
CA ASP A 27 5.69 10.49 -15.03
C ASP A 27 6.44 10.70 -13.70
N ASN A 28 7.26 11.76 -13.67
CA ASN A 28 8.27 12.03 -12.64
C ASN A 28 7.74 12.63 -11.33
N THR A 29 6.44 12.86 -11.20
CA THR A 29 5.86 13.44 -9.98
C THR A 29 5.42 12.31 -9.03
N PHE A 30 6.35 11.83 -8.20
CA PHE A 30 6.03 11.00 -7.04
C PHE A 30 5.86 11.89 -5.80
N ASN A 31 4.68 11.89 -5.21
CA ASN A 31 4.46 12.51 -3.91
C ASN A 31 5.10 11.60 -2.86
N HIS A 32 6.20 12.06 -2.27
CA HIS A 32 6.93 11.37 -1.20
C HIS A 32 7.17 12.36 -0.05
N PRO A 33 7.26 11.87 1.19
CA PRO A 33 7.58 12.73 2.33
C PRO A 33 9.02 13.27 2.22
N GLU A 34 9.28 14.41 2.86
CA GLU A 34 10.62 15.01 2.94
C GLU A 34 11.59 14.19 3.80
N SER A 35 11.06 13.46 4.79
CA SER A 35 11.82 12.52 5.63
C SER A 35 10.87 11.51 6.28
N SER A 36 11.41 10.46 6.90
CA SER A 36 10.60 9.46 7.61
C SER A 36 9.78 10.03 8.77
N ASP A 37 10.18 11.18 9.30
CA ASP A 37 9.46 11.87 10.38
C ASP A 37 8.26 12.69 9.87
N HIS A 38 8.22 13.01 8.58
CA HIS A 38 7.14 13.76 7.94
C HIS A 38 6.04 12.87 7.34
N LEU A 39 6.11 11.55 7.55
CA LEU A 39 5.06 10.63 7.10
C LEU A 39 3.91 10.56 8.12
N SER A 40 2.83 11.27 7.86
CA SER A 40 1.61 11.25 8.68
C SER A 40 0.84 9.94 8.50
N LEU A 41 1.07 8.94 9.37
CA LEU A 41 0.36 7.66 9.29
C LEU A 41 -1.14 7.79 9.56
N SER A 42 -1.57 8.80 10.33
CA SER A 42 -2.98 9.08 10.57
C SER A 42 -3.72 9.48 9.29
N GLU A 43 -3.06 10.19 8.37
CA GLU A 43 -3.63 10.51 7.05
C GLU A 43 -3.74 9.29 6.15
N ILE A 44 -2.78 8.36 6.26
CA ILE A 44 -2.73 7.15 5.43
C ILE A 44 -3.70 6.08 5.95
N TYR A 45 -3.90 6.01 7.26
CA TYR A 45 -4.74 5.02 7.94
C TYR A 45 -5.82 5.70 8.82
N PRO A 46 -6.71 6.54 8.27
CA PRO A 46 -7.62 7.37 9.06
C PRO A 46 -8.67 6.56 9.83
N LYS A 47 -9.01 5.36 9.34
CA LYS A 47 -9.99 4.46 9.96
C LYS A 47 -9.35 3.43 10.91
N PHE A 48 -8.03 3.49 11.12
CA PHE A 48 -7.32 2.56 12.00
C PHE A 48 -7.07 3.19 13.36
N LEU A 49 -7.41 2.49 14.44
CA LEU A 49 -6.99 2.88 15.78
C LEU A 49 -5.48 2.65 15.85
N LEU A 50 -4.70 3.73 15.77
CA LEU A 50 -3.24 3.69 15.83
C LEU A 50 -2.79 3.34 17.26
N ILE A 51 -2.93 2.07 17.62
CA ILE A 51 -2.34 1.52 18.85
C ILE A 51 -0.82 1.46 18.69
N ASN A 52 -0.34 1.24 17.46
CA ASN A 52 1.06 1.24 17.08
C ASN A 52 1.26 2.10 15.81
N GLU A 53 2.02 3.19 15.94
CA GLU A 53 2.30 4.14 14.86
C GLU A 53 3.44 3.68 13.93
N LYS A 54 3.45 2.39 13.54
CA LYS A 54 4.52 1.86 12.68
C LYS A 54 3.97 0.86 11.68
N VAL A 55 4.32 1.07 10.42
CA VAL A 55 4.16 0.05 9.37
C VAL A 55 5.12 -1.11 9.66
N GLU A 56 4.57 -2.31 9.83
CA GLU A 56 5.34 -3.53 10.11
C GLU A 56 5.63 -4.32 8.84
N PHE A 57 4.70 -4.30 7.89
CA PHE A 57 4.80 -5.03 6.63
C PHE A 57 4.89 -4.07 5.44
N LEU A 58 5.85 -4.34 4.56
CA LEU A 58 6.05 -3.58 3.34
C LEU A 58 6.08 -4.50 2.13
N ASP A 59 5.18 -4.28 1.17
CA ASP A 59 5.15 -4.96 -0.13
C ASP A 59 5.69 -4.02 -1.21
N ILE A 60 6.95 -4.22 -1.61
CA ILE A 60 7.60 -3.41 -2.65
C ILE A 60 7.28 -4.01 -4.01
N GLY A 61 6.70 -3.20 -4.90
CA GLY A 61 6.20 -3.67 -6.19
C GLY A 61 4.94 -4.53 -6.01
N CYS A 62 4.02 -4.07 -5.16
CA CYS A 62 2.85 -4.82 -4.73
C CYS A 62 1.85 -5.19 -5.86
N GLY A 63 2.00 -4.62 -7.06
CA GLY A 63 1.08 -4.87 -8.17
C GLY A 63 -0.35 -4.52 -7.78
N TYR A 64 -1.29 -5.41 -8.11
CA TYR A 64 -2.71 -5.25 -7.74
C TYR A 64 -3.02 -5.53 -6.26
N GLY A 65 -1.99 -5.56 -5.39
CA GLY A 65 -2.13 -5.67 -3.93
C GLY A 65 -2.56 -7.05 -3.42
N GLY A 66 -2.46 -8.09 -4.24
CA GLY A 66 -3.01 -9.42 -3.94
C GLY A 66 -2.52 -10.00 -2.60
N LEU A 67 -1.24 -9.83 -2.29
CA LEU A 67 -0.66 -10.25 -1.02
C LEU A 67 -1.33 -9.54 0.16
N LEU A 68 -1.28 -8.20 0.18
CA LEU A 68 -1.81 -7.39 1.28
C LEU A 68 -3.31 -7.60 1.50
N PHE A 69 -4.11 -7.69 0.44
CA PHE A 69 -5.54 -8.00 0.57
C PHE A 69 -5.77 -9.37 1.23
N ASN A 70 -4.98 -10.39 0.87
CA ASN A 70 -5.19 -11.74 1.43
C ASN A 70 -4.77 -11.85 2.91
N ILE A 71 -3.74 -11.12 3.33
CA ILE A 71 -3.19 -11.24 4.70
C ILE A 71 -3.75 -10.19 5.67
N SER A 72 -4.41 -9.15 5.17
CA SER A 72 -4.94 -8.03 5.96
C SER A 72 -5.86 -8.50 7.09
N GLU A 73 -6.81 -9.38 6.79
CA GLU A 73 -7.77 -9.90 7.77
C GLU A 73 -7.10 -10.76 8.86
N LYS A 74 -6.08 -11.55 8.47
CA LYS A 74 -5.32 -12.39 9.40
C LYS A 74 -4.49 -11.57 10.39
N TYR A 75 -3.99 -10.42 9.96
CA TYR A 75 -3.14 -9.55 10.77
C TYR A 75 -3.79 -8.17 10.97
N SER A 76 -5.05 -8.16 11.39
CA SER A 76 -5.88 -6.95 11.52
C SER A 76 -5.29 -5.87 12.44
N GLN A 77 -4.37 -6.23 13.34
CA GLN A 77 -3.70 -5.31 14.27
C GLN A 77 -2.40 -4.69 13.70
N LYS A 78 -1.90 -5.19 12.56
CA LYS A 78 -0.60 -4.79 12.00
C LYS A 78 -0.78 -3.90 10.79
N LEU A 79 -0.10 -2.75 10.76
CA LEU A 79 -0.11 -1.84 9.61
C LEU A 79 0.74 -2.39 8.47
N MET A 80 0.19 -2.34 7.25
CA MET A 80 0.85 -2.82 6.03
C MET A 80 0.77 -1.80 4.91
N MET A 81 1.89 -1.57 4.23
CA MET A 81 1.96 -0.63 3.12
C MET A 81 2.40 -1.35 1.83
N GLY A 82 1.66 -1.11 0.75
CA GLY A 82 2.06 -1.51 -0.61
C GLY A 82 2.66 -0.34 -1.37
N MET A 83 3.86 -0.51 -1.91
CA MET A 83 4.50 0.46 -2.80
C MET A 83 4.40 -0.03 -4.24
N GLU A 84 3.87 0.79 -5.15
CA GLU A 84 3.80 0.47 -6.58
C GLU A 84 4.20 1.70 -7.40
N ILE A 85 4.96 1.47 -8.47
CA ILE A 85 5.47 2.56 -9.31
C ILE A 85 4.46 2.96 -10.39
N ARG A 86 3.64 2.01 -10.87
CA ARG A 86 2.69 2.24 -11.97
C ARG A 86 1.42 2.91 -11.48
N SER A 87 1.12 4.09 -12.04
CA SER A 87 -0.07 4.90 -11.69
C SER A 87 -1.38 4.14 -11.79
N LYS A 88 -1.65 3.46 -12.91
CA LYS A 88 -2.91 2.71 -13.10
C LYS A 88 -3.08 1.55 -12.12
N VAL A 89 -1.99 0.84 -11.84
CA VAL A 89 -2.03 -0.28 -10.89
C VAL A 89 -2.25 0.24 -9.47
N HIS A 90 -1.60 1.34 -9.09
CA HIS A 90 -1.83 2.04 -7.83
C HIS A 90 -3.27 2.59 -7.71
N GLU A 91 -3.81 3.24 -8.75
CA GLU A 91 -5.19 3.74 -8.77
C GLU A 91 -6.19 2.63 -8.44
N TYR A 92 -5.99 1.44 -9.03
CA TYR A 92 -6.82 0.27 -8.73
C TYR A 92 -6.74 -0.12 -7.25
N THR A 93 -5.54 -0.21 -6.67
CA THR A 93 -5.39 -0.68 -5.30
C THR A 93 -5.97 0.32 -4.30
N VAL A 94 -5.81 1.62 -4.55
CA VAL A 94 -6.43 2.68 -3.76
C VAL A 94 -7.96 2.62 -3.85
N GLN A 95 -8.54 2.46 -5.04
CA GLN A 95 -10.01 2.34 -5.15
C GLN A 95 -10.54 1.08 -4.46
N LYS A 96 -9.82 -0.04 -4.59
CA LYS A 96 -10.21 -1.31 -3.97
C LYS A 96 -10.16 -1.23 -2.45
N VAL A 97 -9.07 -0.70 -1.87
CA VAL A 97 -8.96 -0.59 -0.41
C VAL A 97 -9.98 0.38 0.15
N LYS A 98 -10.25 1.52 -0.50
CA LYS A 98 -11.31 2.45 -0.08
C LYS A 98 -12.69 1.80 -0.05
N SER A 99 -13.00 0.97 -1.05
CA SER A 99 -14.27 0.24 -1.10
C SER A 99 -14.38 -0.76 0.05
N LEU A 100 -13.32 -1.51 0.32
CA LEU A 100 -13.27 -2.48 1.42
C LEU A 100 -13.33 -1.81 2.81
N GLN A 101 -12.67 -0.67 2.97
CA GLN A 101 -12.68 0.14 4.19
C GLN A 101 -14.03 0.80 4.46
N SER A 102 -14.76 1.18 3.41
CA SER A 102 -16.15 1.65 3.53
C SER A 102 -17.09 0.50 3.92
N ALA A 103 -16.78 -0.74 3.53
CA ALA A 103 -17.47 -1.93 4.03
C ALA A 103 -16.98 -2.40 5.42
N GLY A 104 -16.07 -1.66 6.07
CA GLY A 104 -15.59 -1.96 7.42
C GLY A 104 -14.42 -2.94 7.53
N THR A 105 -13.85 -3.40 6.41
CA THR A 105 -12.73 -4.34 6.38
C THR A 105 -11.43 -3.68 5.91
N HIS A 106 -10.27 -4.34 6.02
CA HIS A 106 -9.01 -3.88 5.43
C HIS A 106 -8.53 -2.47 5.85
N LYS A 107 -8.83 -2.08 7.10
CA LYS A 107 -8.46 -0.77 7.68
C LYS A 107 -6.95 -0.63 7.95
N ASN A 108 -6.23 -1.74 8.01
CA ASN A 108 -4.82 -1.81 8.34
C ASN A 108 -3.87 -1.81 7.13
N ILE A 109 -4.40 -1.72 5.91
CA ILE A 109 -3.58 -1.68 4.68
C ILE A 109 -3.74 -0.37 3.93
N SER A 110 -2.65 0.09 3.31
CA SER A 110 -2.63 1.25 2.43
C SER A 110 -1.70 1.03 1.25
N PHE A 111 -1.88 1.83 0.20
CA PHE A 111 -1.05 1.76 -1.01
C PHE A 111 -0.53 3.15 -1.35
N VAL A 112 0.74 3.24 -1.71
CA VAL A 112 1.40 4.49 -2.09
C VAL A 112 2.08 4.35 -3.46
N ARG A 113 1.93 5.38 -4.29
CA ARG A 113 2.62 5.47 -5.57
C ARG A 113 4.01 6.04 -5.35
N THR A 114 5.04 5.22 -5.46
CA THR A 114 6.41 5.68 -5.25
C THR A 114 7.42 4.79 -5.96
N ASN A 115 8.56 5.39 -6.33
CA ASN A 115 9.73 4.62 -6.68
C ASN A 115 10.46 4.20 -5.39
N ALA A 116 10.21 2.97 -4.96
CA ALA A 116 10.84 2.41 -3.76
C ALA A 116 12.38 2.38 -3.83
N MET A 117 12.98 2.28 -5.03
CA MET A 117 14.44 2.32 -5.14
C MET A 117 15.02 3.71 -4.84
N LYS A 118 14.25 4.78 -5.07
CA LYS A 118 14.69 6.17 -4.83
C LYS A 118 14.25 6.67 -3.46
N TYR A 119 13.00 6.43 -3.09
CA TYR A 119 12.36 7.15 -1.99
C TYR A 119 12.12 6.30 -0.75
N LEU A 120 12.45 5.01 -0.74
CA LEU A 120 12.23 4.16 0.45
C LEU A 120 12.81 4.73 1.77
N PRO A 121 14.02 5.33 1.80
CA PRO A 121 14.56 5.92 3.03
C PRO A 121 13.74 7.08 3.60
N PHE A 122 12.90 7.71 2.78
CA PHE A 122 12.03 8.82 3.17
C PHE A 122 10.76 8.34 3.87
N TYR A 123 10.38 7.06 3.73
CA TYR A 123 9.17 6.53 4.36
C TYR A 123 9.42 5.86 5.72
N PHE A 124 10.61 5.33 5.95
CA PHE A 124 10.86 4.46 7.12
C PHE A 124 12.21 4.73 7.77
N LYS A 125 12.21 4.71 9.10
CA LYS A 125 13.46 4.71 9.88
C LYS A 125 14.21 3.40 9.70
N LYS A 126 15.53 3.44 9.89
CA LYS A 126 16.38 2.25 9.87
C LYS A 126 15.85 1.21 10.88
N GLY A 127 15.60 -0.01 10.41
CA GLY A 127 15.10 -1.11 11.25
C GLY A 127 13.61 -1.08 11.59
N GLN A 128 12.83 -0.14 11.05
CA GLN A 128 11.39 -0.01 11.37
C GLN A 128 10.53 -1.16 10.81
N VAL A 129 10.75 -1.54 9.55
CA VAL A 129 9.94 -2.57 8.87
C VAL A 129 10.49 -3.97 9.16
N LEU A 130 9.67 -4.77 9.86
CA LEU A 130 9.96 -6.13 10.31
C LEU A 130 10.14 -7.12 9.15
N THR A 131 9.38 -6.96 8.07
CA THR A 131 9.43 -7.89 6.94
C THR A 131 9.21 -7.14 5.63
N LYS A 132 10.20 -7.23 4.73
CA LYS A 132 10.12 -6.74 3.35
C LYS A 132 9.67 -7.88 2.46
N TYR A 133 8.44 -7.84 1.98
CA TYR A 133 8.03 -8.71 0.89
C TYR A 133 8.35 -8.00 -0.42
N ILE A 134 9.45 -8.41 -1.06
CA ILE A 134 9.77 -7.99 -2.42
C ILE A 134 9.09 -8.99 -3.34
N ASN A 135 8.07 -8.55 -4.08
CA ASN A 135 7.45 -9.38 -5.11
C ASN A 135 8.45 -9.66 -6.23
N LYS A 136 9.18 -10.77 -6.13
CA LYS A 136 9.79 -11.42 -7.29
C LYS A 136 10.08 -12.86 -6.95
N VAL A 137 9.29 -13.80 -7.48
CA VAL A 137 9.76 -15.14 -7.89
C VAL A 137 10.33 -16.07 -6.79
N ILE A 138 10.54 -15.64 -5.55
CA ILE A 138 11.20 -16.44 -4.51
C ILE A 138 10.12 -17.17 -3.70
N LYS A 139 9.57 -18.22 -4.30
CA LYS A 139 9.24 -19.42 -3.52
C LYS A 139 10.58 -20.01 -3.10
N ASN A 140 10.78 -20.20 -1.80
CA ASN A 140 12.00 -20.70 -1.16
C ASN A 140 13.11 -19.66 -1.03
N ILE A 141 13.22 -19.03 0.14
CA ILE A 141 14.47 -18.88 0.90
C ILE A 141 14.23 -17.91 2.08
N CYS A 142 14.53 -18.43 3.27
CA CYS A 142 14.86 -17.73 4.52
C CYS A 142 13.74 -17.01 5.30
N PHE A 143 13.06 -17.80 6.14
CA PHE A 143 13.23 -17.60 7.57
C PHE A 143 14.72 -17.73 7.90
N ILE A 144 15.38 -16.64 8.30
CA ILE A 144 16.58 -16.74 9.12
C ILE A 144 16.46 -15.66 10.20
N SER A 145 16.26 -16.18 11.41
CA SER A 145 16.64 -15.69 12.75
C SER A 145 16.87 -14.20 12.96
#